data_AF-A0A9N9HYE5-F1
#
_entry.id   AF-A0A9N9HYE5-F1
#
_cell.length_a   1.000
_cell.length_b   1.000
_cell.length_c   1.000
_cell.angle_alpha   90.00
_cell.angle_beta   90.00
_cell.angle_gamma   90.00
#
_symmetry.space_group_name_H-M   'P 1'
#
loop_
_entity.id
_entity.type
_entity.pdbx_description
1 polymer ?
#
loop_
_entity_poly.entity_id
_entity_poly.type
_entity_poly.pdbx_seq_one_letter_code
_entity_poly.pdbx_strand_id
1 'polypeptide(L)'
;MPFEVFTDITNNGLFYFAASALLWDEMFLSFELLFEGFVHIFGTAPYTILTDNDLIMSDAICFILTSKHSTKYGLCIWHMLKNIRFNMTSKLRIKYNMFHADLIKCLNHYIDKNKFEEL
;
A
#
# COMPACT_ATOMS: atom_id res chain seq x y z
N MET A 1 0.30 16.30 12.34
CA MET A 1 -0.58 16.61 11.22
C MET A 1 -0.10 15.81 10.01
N PRO A 2 -0.66 14.61 9.83
CA PRO A 2 -0.30 13.71 8.72
C PRO A 2 -0.71 14.31 7.38
N PHE A 3 0.09 14.05 6.35
CA PHE A 3 -0.16 14.51 4.99
C PHE A 3 -0.18 13.31 4.05
N GLU A 4 -1.37 12.96 3.59
CA GLU A 4 -1.62 11.83 2.71
C GLU A 4 -1.56 12.25 1.25
N VAL A 5 -0.87 11.44 0.44
CA VAL A 5 -0.70 11.69 -0.98
C VAL A 5 -1.22 10.50 -1.78
N PHE A 6 -2.13 10.77 -2.71
CA PHE A 6 -2.64 9.81 -3.66
C PHE A 6 -1.96 10.00 -5.00
N THR A 7 -1.22 8.99 -5.43
CA THR A 7 -0.69 8.87 -6.78
C THR A 7 -1.47 7.80 -7.53
N ASP A 8 -1.68 8.04 -8.83
CA ASP A 8 -2.42 7.12 -9.68
C ASP A 8 -1.73 6.99 -11.04
N ILE A 9 -2.18 6.02 -11.82
CA ILE A 9 -1.62 5.65 -13.12
C ILE A 9 -2.72 5.82 -14.17
N THR A 10 -2.43 6.64 -15.18
CA THR A 10 -3.33 6.78 -16.34
C THR A 10 -3.41 5.48 -17.14
N ASN A 11 -4.42 5.34 -17.99
CA ASN A 11 -4.55 4.17 -18.89
C ASN A 11 -3.33 3.91 -19.78
N ASN A 12 -2.47 4.93 -20.00
CA ASN A 12 -1.24 4.80 -20.77
C ASN A 12 0.00 4.42 -19.91
N GLY A 13 -0.19 4.13 -18.63
CA GLY A 13 0.89 3.75 -17.72
C GLY A 13 1.69 4.92 -17.14
N LEU A 14 1.22 6.16 -17.31
CA LEU A 14 1.90 7.35 -16.76
C LEU A 14 1.40 7.65 -15.34
N PHE A 15 2.33 7.86 -14.42
CA PHE A 15 2.05 8.28 -13.04
C PHE A 15 1.64 9.75 -12.99
N TYR A 16 0.68 10.08 -12.13
CA TYR A 16 0.33 11.46 -11.79
C TYR A 16 -0.10 11.58 -10.32
N PHE A 17 -0.10 12.81 -9.82
CA PHE A 17 -0.62 13.15 -8.50
C PHE A 17 -2.13 13.36 -8.60
N ALA A 18 -2.91 12.45 -8.00
CA ALA A 18 -4.36 12.48 -8.10
C ALA A 18 -4.99 13.40 -7.06
N ALA A 19 -4.54 13.31 -5.80
CA ALA A 19 -5.06 14.11 -4.70
C ALA A 19 -4.09 14.12 -3.52
N SER A 20 -4.36 14.99 -2.56
CA SER A 20 -3.77 14.92 -1.22
C SER A 20 -4.77 15.34 -0.16
N ALA A 21 -4.53 14.88 1.06
CA ALA A 21 -5.30 15.29 2.21
C ALA A 21 -4.39 15.60 3.40
N LEU A 22 -4.86 16.54 4.22
CA LEU A 22 -4.21 16.89 5.46
C LEU A 22 -5.10 16.40 6.59
N LEU A 23 -4.59 15.47 7.39
CA LEU A 23 -5.32 14.88 8.50
C LEU A 23 -4.93 15.57 9.80
N TRP A 24 -5.84 15.54 10.75
CA TRP A 24 -5.55 15.97 12.11
C TRP A 24 -4.63 14.95 12.81
N ASP A 25 -5.01 13.67 12.73
CA ASP A 25 -4.34 12.51 13.32
C ASP A 25 -4.44 11.26 12.42
N GLU A 26 -3.73 10.19 12.79
CA GLU A 26 -3.74 8.87 12.11
C GLU A 26 -4.70 7.93 12.83
N MET A 27 -5.93 8.39 13.10
CA MET A 27 -6.97 7.56 13.69
C MET A 27 -7.97 7.08 12.65
N PHE A 28 -8.69 5.99 12.98
CA PHE A 28 -9.67 5.36 12.10
C PHE A 28 -10.69 6.36 11.55
N LEU A 29 -11.25 7.22 12.41
CA LEU A 29 -12.26 8.21 12.01
C LEU A 29 -11.69 9.24 11.01
N SER A 30 -10.43 9.64 11.16
CA SER A 30 -9.76 10.55 10.23
C SER A 30 -9.59 9.90 8.86
N PHE A 31 -9.21 8.62 8.82
CA PHE A 31 -9.11 7.87 7.56
C PHE A 31 -10.48 7.52 6.96
N GLU A 32 -11.50 7.28 7.77
CA GLU A 32 -12.87 7.07 7.30
C GLU A 32 -13.36 8.29 6.51
N LEU A 33 -13.26 9.48 7.11
CA LEU A 33 -13.59 10.75 6.46
C LEU A 33 -12.74 11.01 5.22
N LEU A 34 -11.46 10.63 5.25
CA LEU A 34 -10.56 10.73 4.10
C LEU A 34 -11.10 9.92 2.91
N PHE A 35 -11.42 8.64 3.12
CA PHE A 35 -11.84 7.76 2.03
C PHE A 35 -13.26 8.07 1.55
N GLU A 36 -14.18 8.46 2.42
CA GLU A 36 -15.50 8.95 2.00
C GLU A 36 -15.39 10.23 1.18
N GLY A 37 -14.54 11.17 1.63
CA GLY A 37 -14.24 12.39 0.89
C GLY A 37 -13.59 12.12 -0.48
N PHE A 38 -12.67 11.16 -0.54
CA PHE A 38 -12.05 10.72 -1.79
C PHE A 38 -13.12 10.23 -2.78
N VAL A 39 -13.98 9.29 -2.39
CA VAL A 39 -15.03 8.77 -3.27
C VAL A 39 -16.01 9.86 -3.70
N HIS A 40 -16.34 10.78 -2.80
CA HIS A 40 -17.21 11.92 -3.10
C HIS A 40 -16.62 12.83 -4.18
N ILE A 41 -15.32 13.17 -4.09
CA ILE A 41 -14.64 14.07 -5.02
C ILE A 41 -14.42 13.42 -6.39
N PHE A 42 -13.97 12.16 -6.40
CA PHE A 42 -13.70 11.44 -7.65
C PHE A 42 -14.96 10.84 -8.29
N GLY A 43 -16.08 10.78 -7.56
CA GLY A 43 -17.36 10.21 -8.00
C GLY A 43 -17.39 8.69 -8.08
N THR A 44 -16.23 8.03 -7.95
CA THR A 44 -16.08 6.58 -7.92
C THR A 44 -14.92 6.19 -7.02
N ALA A 45 -15.02 5.01 -6.42
CA ALA A 45 -13.91 4.38 -5.72
C ALA A 45 -12.89 3.83 -6.73
N PRO A 46 -11.60 3.71 -6.35
CA PRO A 46 -10.58 3.11 -7.20
C PRO A 46 -10.81 1.61 -7.30
N TYR A 47 -10.39 1.01 -8.43
CA TYR A 47 -10.43 -0.44 -8.60
C TYR A 47 -9.46 -1.16 -7.65
N THR A 48 -8.30 -0.56 -7.40
CA THR A 48 -7.27 -1.08 -6.50
C THR A 48 -6.60 0.06 -5.77
N ILE A 49 -6.36 -0.12 -4.47
CA ILE A 49 -5.59 0.83 -3.65
C ILE A 49 -4.41 0.09 -3.01
N LEU A 50 -3.25 0.73 -3.06
CA LEU A 50 -2.02 0.22 -2.47
C LEU A 50 -1.51 1.21 -1.43
N THR A 51 -1.31 0.76 -0.19
CA THR A 51 -0.81 1.60 0.89
C THR A 51 0.44 1.00 1.52
N ASP A 52 1.06 1.73 2.44
CA ASP A 52 1.98 1.11 3.38
C ASP A 52 1.21 0.28 4.43
N ASN A 53 1.95 -0.36 5.34
CA ASN A 53 1.41 -1.31 6.31
C ASN A 53 0.96 -0.61 7.60
N ASP A 54 0.08 0.37 7.49
CA ASP A 54 -0.63 0.98 8.62
C ASP A 54 -1.92 0.20 8.91
N LEU A 55 -2.02 -0.31 10.15
CA LEU A 55 -3.16 -1.15 10.56
C LEU A 55 -4.47 -0.35 10.63
N ILE A 56 -4.42 0.88 11.11
CA ILE A 56 -5.60 1.73 11.29
C ILE A 56 -6.13 2.17 9.91
N MET A 57 -5.22 2.53 9.00
CA MET A 57 -5.57 2.84 7.61
C MET A 57 -6.13 1.61 6.89
N SER A 58 -5.53 0.43 7.07
CA SER A 58 -6.02 -0.83 6.52
C SER A 58 -7.46 -1.12 6.96
N ASP A 59 -7.78 -0.95 8.23
CA ASP A 59 -9.13 -1.14 8.76
C ASP A 59 -10.12 -0.17 8.12
N ALA A 60 -9.75 1.11 7.97
CA ALA A 60 -10.59 2.13 7.32
C ALA A 60 -10.81 1.84 5.82
N ILE A 61 -9.77 1.39 5.10
CA ILE A 61 -9.88 0.96 3.69
C ILE A 61 -10.82 -0.24 3.57
N CYS A 62 -10.66 -1.24 4.42
CA CYS A 62 -11.53 -2.41 4.42
C CYS A 62 -12.99 -2.00 4.68
N PHE A 63 -13.21 -1.12 5.64
CA PHE A 63 -14.52 -0.64 6.01
C PHE A 63 -15.18 0.21 4.93
N ILE A 64 -14.47 1.18 4.34
CA ILE A 64 -15.04 2.11 3.35
C ILE A 64 -14.93 1.56 1.92
N LEU A 65 -13.73 1.25 1.44
CA LEU A 65 -13.48 0.98 0.03
C LEU A 65 -13.76 -0.49 -0.34
N THR A 66 -13.25 -1.44 0.44
CA THR A 66 -13.43 -2.86 0.10
C THR A 66 -14.86 -3.31 0.36
N SER A 67 -15.43 -3.00 1.52
CA SER A 67 -16.79 -3.48 1.87
C SER A 67 -17.90 -2.78 1.06
N LYS A 68 -17.83 -1.45 0.87
CA LYS A 68 -18.89 -0.68 0.20
C LYS A 68 -18.69 -0.60 -1.31
N HIS A 69 -17.45 -0.66 -1.81
CA HIS A 69 -17.14 -0.41 -3.23
C HIS A 69 -16.41 -1.55 -3.93
N SER A 70 -16.17 -2.68 -3.27
CA SER A 70 -15.41 -3.82 -3.84
C SER A 70 -14.01 -3.46 -4.34
N THR A 71 -13.40 -2.40 -3.79
CA THR A 71 -12.01 -2.03 -4.08
C THR A 71 -11.06 -3.12 -3.57
N LYS A 72 -10.14 -3.55 -4.43
CA LYS A 72 -9.06 -4.45 -4.04
C LYS A 72 -8.01 -3.69 -3.22
N TYR A 73 -7.65 -4.23 -2.07
CA TYR A 73 -6.62 -3.66 -1.21
C TYR A 73 -5.35 -4.51 -1.26
N GLY A 74 -4.19 -3.86 -1.28
CA GLY A 74 -2.90 -4.52 -1.19
C GLY A 74 -1.81 -3.63 -0.58
N LEU A 75 -0.71 -4.25 -0.17
CA LEU A 75 0.46 -3.53 0.31
C LEU A 75 1.32 -3.06 -0.87
N CYS A 76 1.79 -1.82 -0.79
CA CYS A 76 2.68 -1.23 -1.76
C CYS A 76 4.08 -1.86 -1.65
N ILE A 77 4.47 -2.63 -2.68
CA ILE A 77 5.78 -3.28 -2.75
C ILE A 77 6.93 -2.26 -2.58
N TRP A 78 6.78 -1.07 -3.15
CA TRP A 78 7.80 -0.02 -3.04
C TRP A 78 8.02 0.42 -1.59
N HIS A 79 6.94 0.71 -0.84
CA HIS A 79 7.03 1.07 0.58
C HIS A 79 7.61 -0.07 1.42
N MET A 80 7.20 -1.30 1.15
CA MET A 80 7.72 -2.49 1.82
C MET A 80 9.23 -2.64 1.59
N LEU A 81 9.71 -2.57 0.33
CA LEU A 81 11.13 -2.68 0.01
C LEU A 81 11.94 -1.52 0.60
N LYS A 82 11.39 -0.31 0.60
CA LYS A 82 12.01 0.86 1.25
C LYS A 82 12.18 0.63 2.76
N ASN A 83 11.15 0.14 3.44
CA ASN A 83 11.17 -0.16 4.86
C ASN A 83 12.20 -1.26 5.20
N ILE A 84 12.21 -2.34 4.41
CA ILE A 84 13.17 -3.44 4.55
C ILE A 84 14.60 -2.94 4.35
N ARG A 85 14.86 -2.17 3.30
CA ARG A 85 16.18 -1.59 3.06
C ARG A 85 16.63 -0.75 4.25
N PHE A 86 15.79 0.12 4.76
CA PHE A 86 16.13 1.00 5.88
C PHE A 86 16.46 0.21 7.15
N ASN A 87 15.65 -0.81 7.48
CA ASN A 87 15.75 -1.52 8.76
C ASN A 87 16.67 -2.74 8.76
N MET A 88 16.91 -3.36 7.59
CA MET A 88 17.62 -4.64 7.49
C MET A 88 19.04 -4.52 6.94
N THR A 89 19.39 -3.43 6.25
CA THR A 89 20.75 -3.28 5.67
C THR A 89 21.84 -3.38 6.74
N SER A 90 21.69 -2.66 7.86
CA SER A 90 22.66 -2.69 8.95
C SER A 90 22.68 -4.02 9.70
N LYS A 91 21.52 -4.67 9.84
CA LYS A 91 21.37 -5.95 10.55
C LYS A 91 21.98 -7.12 9.77
N LEU A 92 21.78 -7.14 8.45
CA LEU A 92 22.23 -8.24 7.59
C LEU A 92 23.64 -8.03 7.03
N ARG A 93 24.15 -6.78 7.01
CA ARG A 93 25.49 -6.42 6.53
C ARG A 93 25.77 -7.06 5.15
N ILE A 94 26.83 -7.87 5.06
CA ILE A 94 27.24 -8.54 3.81
C ILE A 94 26.17 -9.51 3.24
N LYS A 95 25.24 -9.99 4.09
CA LYS A 95 24.17 -10.90 3.67
C LYS A 95 22.96 -10.18 3.05
N TYR A 96 22.90 -8.84 3.15
CA TYR A 96 21.75 -8.07 2.67
C TYR A 96 21.47 -8.30 1.18
N ASN A 97 22.51 -8.33 0.34
CA ASN A 97 22.33 -8.48 -1.10
C ASN A 97 21.76 -9.86 -1.47
N MET A 98 22.21 -10.93 -0.79
CA MET A 98 21.64 -12.27 -0.98
C MET A 98 20.18 -12.31 -0.53
N PHE A 99 19.90 -11.82 0.67
CA PHE A 99 18.53 -11.73 1.19
C PHE A 99 17.60 -10.91 0.27
N HIS A 100 18.07 -9.77 -0.26
CA HIS A 100 17.28 -8.94 -1.15
C HIS A 100 17.01 -9.65 -2.48
N ALA A 101 17.98 -10.40 -3.04
CA ALA A 101 17.77 -11.19 -4.24
C ALA A 101 16.71 -12.28 -4.02
N ASP A 102 16.78 -13.00 -2.89
CA ASP A 102 15.80 -14.02 -2.52
C ASP A 102 14.42 -13.41 -2.30
N LEU A 103 14.34 -12.26 -1.61
CA LEU A 103 13.08 -11.53 -1.40
C LEU A 103 12.42 -11.11 -2.71
N ILE A 104 13.18 -10.53 -3.65
CA ILE A 104 12.66 -10.13 -4.96
C ILE A 104 12.20 -11.35 -5.76
N LYS A 105 12.90 -12.48 -5.65
CA LYS A 105 12.47 -13.74 -6.23
C LYS A 105 11.13 -14.19 -5.63
N CYS A 106 11.00 -14.12 -4.30
CA CYS A 106 9.77 -14.46 -3.60
C CYS A 106 8.57 -13.61 -4.07
N LEU A 107 8.75 -12.29 -4.16
CA LEU A 107 7.68 -11.36 -4.53
C LEU A 107 7.18 -11.50 -5.97
N ASN A 108 8.05 -11.92 -6.90
CA ASN A 108 7.70 -11.97 -8.33
C ASN A 108 7.30 -13.36 -8.83
N HIS A 109 7.75 -14.44 -8.18
CA HIS A 109 7.58 -15.80 -8.71
C HIS A 109 6.51 -16.64 -8.01
N TYR A 110 6.08 -16.25 -6.81
CA TYR A 110 5.13 -17.05 -6.04
C TYR A 110 3.82 -16.28 -5.87
N ILE A 111 2.89 -16.54 -6.80
CA ILE A 111 1.52 -16.02 -6.75
C ILE A 111 0.61 -16.97 -5.93
N ASP A 112 0.99 -18.24 -5.83
CA ASP A 112 0.26 -19.29 -5.12
C ASP A 112 0.88 -19.55 -3.74
N LYS A 113 0.08 -19.38 -2.69
CA LYS A 113 0.46 -19.63 -1.30
C LYS A 113 1.00 -21.05 -1.09
N ASN A 114 0.36 -22.06 -1.68
CA ASN A 114 0.73 -23.46 -1.44
C ASN A 114 2.13 -23.75 -2.02
N LYS A 115 2.45 -23.19 -3.19
CA LYS A 115 3.78 -23.30 -3.80
C LYS A 115 4.87 -22.57 -3.02
N PHE A 116 4.51 -21.56 -2.23
CA PHE A 116 5.44 -20.83 -1.39
C PHE A 116 5.81 -21.62 -0.12
N GLU A 117 4.84 -22.31 0.49
CA GLU A 117 5.03 -23.05 1.75
C GLU A 117 5.76 -24.40 1.59
N GLU A 118 6.06 -24.83 0.36
CA GLU A 118 6.78 -26.08 0.03
C GLU A 118 8.32 -25.93 -0.06
N LEU A 119 8.86 -24.70 0.11
CA LEU A 119 10.30 -24.37 0.06
C LEU A 119 11.00 -24.51 1.41
#